data_AF-A0A150J3M7-F1
#
_entry.id   AF-A0A150J3M7-F1
#
_cell.length_a   1.000
_cell.length_b   1.000
_cell.length_c   1.000
_cell.angle_alpha   90.00
_cell.angle_beta   90.00
_cell.angle_gamma   90.00
#
_symmetry.space_group_name_H-M   'P 1'
#
loop_
_entity.id
_entity.type
_entity.pdbx_description
1 polymer ?
#
loop_
_entity_poly.entity_id
_entity_poly.type
_entity_poly.pdbx_seq_one_letter_code
_entity_poly.pdbx_strand_id
1 'polypeptide(L)' 'MALDAGTQMFSPEATSGLIKEVFSTVPEFAEPMKYVNQAAVKVKGGI' A
#
# COMPACT_ATOMS: atom_id res chain seq x y z
N MET A 1 7.20 3.29 10.13
CA MET A 1 5.99 4.08 10.42
C MET A 1 4.72 3.26 10.58
N ALA A 2 4.43 2.22 9.79
CA ALA A 2 3.14 1.52 9.91
C ALA A 2 2.81 0.93 11.31
N LEU A 3 3.84 0.60 12.10
CA LEU A 3 3.72 0.16 13.50
C LEU A 3 4.09 1.25 14.52
N ASP A 4 4.41 2.46 14.06
CA ASP A 4 4.75 3.57 14.95
C ASP A 4 3.47 4.11 15.59
N ALA A 5 3.49 4.28 16.91
CA ALA A 5 2.33 4.73 17.69
C ALA A 5 2.23 6.26 17.83
N GLY A 6 2.86 7.02 16.92
CA GLY A 6 2.86 8.49 16.94
C GLY A 6 4.07 9.09 17.64
N THR A 7 5.23 8.43 17.57
CA THR A 7 6.47 8.94 18.18
C THR A 7 7.22 9.93 17.28
N GLN A 8 6.83 10.02 16.01
CA GLN A 8 7.51 10.84 15.02
C GLN A 8 6.81 12.18 14.78
N MET A 9 7.60 13.26 14.79
CA MET A 9 7.16 14.61 14.43
C MET A 9 6.82 14.72 12.93
N PHE A 10 7.64 14.14 12.05
CA PHE A 10 7.39 14.09 10.60
C PHE A 10 6.68 12.79 10.22
N SER A 11 5.44 12.65 10.69
CA SER A 11 4.64 11.46 10.48
C SER A 11 4.00 11.41 9.08
N PRO A 12 3.46 10.25 8.66
CA PRO A 12 2.65 10.16 7.45
C PRO A 12 1.44 11.09 7.46
N GLU A 13 0.84 11.36 8.62
CA GLU A 13 -0.25 12.32 8.76
C GLU A 13 0.21 13.75 8.44
N ALA A 14 1.40 14.14 8.90
CA ALA A 14 1.95 15.48 8.66
C ALA A 14 2.42 15.70 7.21
N THR A 15 2.88 14.65 6.53
CA THR A 15 3.58 14.78 5.23
C THR A 15 2.80 14.21 4.05
N SER A 16 1.85 13.30 4.29
CA SER A 16 1.29 12.44 3.25
C SER A 16 -0.24 12.40 3.26
N GLY A 17 -0.92 13.40 3.85
CA GLY A 17 -2.38 13.47 3.93
C GLY A 17 -3.08 13.39 2.57
N LEU A 18 -2.69 14.23 1.61
CA LEU A 18 -3.26 14.23 0.25
C LEU A 18 -2.98 12.92 -0.50
N ILE A 19 -1.76 12.40 -0.37
CA ILE A 19 -1.38 11.12 -1.00
C ILE A 19 -2.22 9.99 -0.43
N LYS A 20 -2.44 9.97 0.89
CA LYS A 20 -3.31 9.00 1.54
C LYS A 20 -4.75 9.11 0.99
N GLU A 21 -5.33 10.31 0.94
CA GLU A 21 -6.72 10.49 0.48
C GLU A 21 -6.93 10.01 -0.96
N VAL A 22 -6.00 10.31 -1.86
CA VAL A 22 -6.16 9.99 -3.29
C VAL A 22 -5.69 8.56 -3.59
N PHE A 23 -4.45 8.21 -3.25
CA PHE A 23 -3.84 6.96 -3.73
C PHE A 23 -4.32 5.72 -2.97
N SER A 24 -4.82 5.87 -1.75
CA SER A 24 -5.41 4.72 -1.03
C SER A 24 -6.71 4.21 -1.67
N THR A 25 -7.34 5.00 -2.54
CA THR A 25 -8.53 4.57 -3.29
C THR A 25 -8.23 3.57 -4.40
N VAL A 26 -6.95 3.44 -4.80
CA VAL A 26 -6.50 2.48 -5.81
C VAL A 26 -6.21 1.13 -5.13
N PRO A 27 -7.01 0.07 -5.37
CA PRO A 27 -6.90 -1.19 -4.63
C PRO A 27 -5.53 -1.87 -4.75
N GLU A 28 -4.89 -1.78 -5.91
CA GLU A 28 -3.57 -2.34 -6.17
C GLU A 28 -2.46 -1.64 -5.38
N PHE A 29 -2.67 -0.38 -4.98
CA PHE A 29 -1.74 0.37 -4.14
C PHE A 29 -2.02 0.15 -2.65
N ALA A 30 -3.29 -0.02 -2.28
CA ALA A 30 -3.70 -0.28 -0.88
C ALA A 30 -3.43 -1.73 -0.44
N GLU A 31 -3.67 -2.71 -1.31
CA GLU A 31 -3.52 -4.15 -1.03
C GLU A 31 -2.56 -4.85 -2.02
N PRO A 32 -1.35 -4.35 -2.27
CA PRO A 32 -0.50 -4.82 -3.37
C PRO A 32 -0.18 -6.31 -3.29
N MET A 33 0.07 -6.83 -2.08
CA MET A 33 0.40 -8.25 -1.86
C MET A 33 -0.69 -9.21 -2.37
N LYS A 34 -1.96 -8.82 -2.21
CA LYS A 34 -3.10 -9.62 -2.69
C LYS A 34 -3.10 -9.68 -4.21
N TYR A 35 -3.03 -8.51 -4.86
CA TYR A 35 -3.12 -8.43 -6.32
C TYR A 35 -1.90 -9.03 -7.03
N VAL A 36 -0.69 -8.82 -6.49
CA VAL A 36 0.54 -9.45 -7.00
C VAL A 36 0.45 -10.98 -6.88
N ASN A 37 0.01 -11.51 -5.74
CA ASN A 37 -0.15 -12.95 -5.57
C ASN A 37 -1.20 -13.54 -6.53
N GLN A 38 -2.34 -12.87 -6.69
CA GLN A 38 -3.37 -13.28 -7.66
C GLN A 38 -2.83 -13.33 -9.09
N ALA A 39 -2.02 -12.33 -9.49
CA ALA A 39 -1.38 -12.31 -10.79
C ALA A 39 -0.37 -13.46 -10.93
N ALA A 40 0.48 -13.68 -9.92
CA ALA A 40 1.46 -14.76 -9.92
C ALA A 40 0.82 -16.14 -10.08
N VAL A 41 -0.29 -16.40 -9.37
CA VAL A 41 -1.05 -17.66 -9.51
C VAL A 41 -1.65 -17.80 -10.91
N LYS A 42 -2.15 -16.72 -11.52
CA LYS A 42 -2.73 -16.75 -12.88
C LYS A 42 -1.70 -17.09 -13.96
N VAL A 43 -0.46 -16.61 -13.82
CA VAL A 43 0.62 -16.85 -14.81
C VAL A 43 1.45 -18.10 -14.50
N LYS A 44 1.20 -18.75 -13.35
CA LYS A 44 1.91 -19.95 -12.93
C LYS A 44 1.68 -21.09 -13.94
N GLY A 45 2.77 -21.57 -14.55
CA GLY A 45 2.75 -22.62 -15.57
C GLY A 45 2.76 -22.12 -17.02
N GLY A 46 2.67 -20.80 -17.23
CA GLY A 46 2.96 -20.13 -18.51
C GLY A 46 4.33 -19.43 -18.55
N ILE A 47 5.09 -19.57 -17.46
CA ILE A 47 6.51 -19.28 -17.28
C ILE A 47 7.19 -20.61 -17.05
#